data_AF-A0A6G1RES6-F1
#
_entry.id   AF-A0A6G1RES6-F1
#
_cell.length_a   1.000
_cell.length_b   1.000
_cell.length_c   1.000
_cell.angle_alpha   90.00
_cell.angle_beta   90.00
_cell.angle_gamma   90.00
#
_symmetry.space_group_name_H-M   'P 1'
#
loop_
_entity.id
_entity.type
_entity.pdbx_description
1 polymer ?
#
loop_
_entity_poly.entity_id
_entity_poly.type
_entity_poly.pdbx_seq_one_letter_code
_entity_poly.pdbx_strand_id
1 'polypeptide(L)'
;CFTKKGPSQKQMEGTSFTMTFFGEGYSEGQDPSGKPNVKICTEVKGPEPGYVATPIAMVQAAISLLEDAACLPKEGGVYSPGAAFSKTKLIDRLNKRGVEFSVISKPEI
;
A
#
# COMPACT_ATOMS: atom_id res chain seq x y z
N CYS A 1 -3.56 -8.36 29.22
CA CYS A 1 -4.58 -7.39 29.67
C CYS A 1 -4.48 -6.13 28.81
N PHE A 2 -5.60 -5.64 28.26
CA PHE A 2 -5.64 -4.37 27.53
C PHE A 2 -5.82 -3.21 28.51
N THR A 3 -5.07 -2.12 28.34
CA THR A 3 -5.19 -0.91 29.17
C THR A 3 -5.76 0.24 28.34
N LYS A 4 -6.38 1.24 28.97
CA LYS A 4 -6.81 2.46 28.27
C LYS A 4 -5.64 3.32 27.80
N LYS A 5 -4.44 3.15 28.39
CA LYS A 5 -3.23 3.80 27.89
C LYS A 5 -2.76 3.05 26.64
N GLY A 6 -2.48 3.80 25.58
CA GLY A 6 -1.82 3.28 24.39
C GLY A 6 -0.42 2.72 24.71
N PRO A 7 0.25 2.13 23.70
CA PRO A 7 1.59 1.58 23.87
C PRO A 7 2.57 2.68 24.31
N SER A 8 3.56 2.30 25.10
CA SER A 8 4.70 3.17 25.40
C SER A 8 5.55 3.42 24.15
N GLN A 9 6.34 4.49 24.16
CA GLN A 9 7.25 4.80 23.06
C GLN A 9 8.20 3.64 22.74
N LYS A 10 8.78 3.01 23.77
CA LYS A 10 9.67 1.86 23.59
C LYS A 10 8.97 0.65 22.93
N GLN A 11 7.69 0.43 23.24
CA GLN A 11 6.90 -0.62 22.59
C GLN A 11 6.65 -0.29 21.12
N MET A 12 6.36 0.96 20.79
CA MET A 12 6.19 1.39 19.40
C MET A 12 7.51 1.30 18.61
N GLU A 13 8.62 1.76 19.18
CA GLU A 13 9.95 1.69 18.56
C GLU A 13 10.40 0.24 18.30
N GLY A 14 9.99 -0.70 19.16
CA GLY A 14 10.28 -2.13 19.00
C GLY A 14 9.28 -2.92 18.16
N THR A 15 8.28 -2.27 17.55
CA THR A 15 7.24 -2.93 16.75
C THR A 15 7.31 -2.49 15.30
N SER A 16 7.13 -3.44 14.40
CA SER A 16 7.05 -3.23 12.95
C SER A 16 5.99 -4.16 12.35
N PHE A 17 5.59 -3.91 11.10
CA PHE A 17 4.77 -4.85 10.36
C PHE A 17 5.45 -5.28 9.06
N THR A 18 5.03 -6.45 8.57
CA THR A 18 5.32 -6.92 7.22
C THR A 18 4.06 -7.59 6.71
N MET A 19 3.60 -7.18 5.53
CA MET A 19 2.46 -7.76 4.84
C MET A 19 2.92 -8.28 3.49
N THR A 20 2.68 -9.56 3.23
CA THR A 20 2.97 -10.18 1.94
C THR A 20 1.65 -10.37 1.19
N PHE A 21 1.60 -9.90 -0.05
CA PHE A 21 0.44 -9.99 -0.93
C PHE A 21 0.76 -10.94 -2.09
N PHE A 22 -0.14 -11.89 -2.31
CA PHE A 22 -0.05 -12.85 -3.40
C PHE A 22 -1.16 -12.54 -4.39
N GLY A 23 -0.79 -12.21 -5.63
CA GLY A 23 -1.72 -11.98 -6.73
C GLY A 23 -1.61 -13.11 -7.75
N GLU A 24 -2.75 -13.58 -8.24
CA GLU A 24 -2.85 -14.48 -9.39
C GLU A 24 -3.74 -13.83 -10.45
N GLY A 25 -3.34 -13.97 -11.72
CA GLY A 25 -4.04 -13.35 -12.84
C GLY A 25 -3.75 -14.02 -14.18
N TYR A 26 -4.13 -13.35 -15.25
CA TYR A 26 -4.03 -13.84 -16.62
C TYR A 26 -3.01 -13.01 -17.40
N SER A 27 -2.25 -13.65 -18.28
CA SER A 27 -1.42 -12.95 -19.25
C SER A 27 -2.27 -12.10 -20.19
N GLU A 28 -1.67 -11.03 -20.72
CA GLU A 28 -2.35 -10.15 -21.66
C GLU A 28 -2.86 -10.93 -22.89
N GLY A 29 -4.13 -10.71 -23.26
CA GLY A 29 -4.78 -11.39 -24.39
C GLY A 29 -5.27 -12.81 -24.10
N GLN A 30 -5.08 -13.36 -22.90
CA GLN A 30 -5.63 -14.66 -22.53
C GLN A 30 -7.11 -14.57 -22.12
N ASP A 31 -7.91 -15.54 -22.54
CA ASP A 31 -9.30 -15.68 -22.12
C ASP A 31 -9.40 -15.99 -20.60
N PRO A 32 -10.08 -15.16 -19.79
CA PRO A 32 -10.26 -15.39 -18.37
C PRO A 32 -11.16 -16.59 -18.02
N SER A 33 -11.74 -17.29 -19.01
CA SER A 33 -12.45 -18.55 -18.79
C SER A 33 -11.54 -19.69 -18.30
N GLY A 34 -10.23 -19.60 -18.56
CA GLY A 34 -9.22 -20.56 -18.15
C GLY A 34 -8.69 -20.38 -16.72
N LYS A 35 -7.62 -21.11 -16.38
CA LYS A 35 -6.89 -20.92 -15.11
C LYS A 35 -5.93 -19.72 -15.20
N PRO A 36 -5.79 -18.93 -14.13
CA PRO A 36 -4.74 -17.92 -14.02
C PRO A 36 -3.35 -18.54 -14.28
N ASN A 37 -2.53 -17.85 -15.07
CA ASN A 37 -1.19 -18.29 -15.45
C ASN A 37 -0.08 -17.31 -15.02
N VAL A 38 -0.47 -16.17 -14.44
CA VAL A 38 0.42 -15.13 -13.93
C VAL A 38 0.35 -15.13 -12.41
N LYS A 39 1.51 -15.05 -11.76
CA LYS A 39 1.62 -14.87 -10.30
C LYS A 39 2.54 -13.71 -9.97
N ILE A 40 2.17 -12.93 -8.98
CA ILE A 40 2.98 -11.83 -8.43
C ILE A 40 2.99 -11.92 -6.91
N CYS A 41 4.15 -11.71 -6.31
CA CYS A 41 4.30 -11.58 -4.87
C CYS A 41 4.86 -10.20 -4.57
N THR A 42 4.15 -9.43 -3.75
CA THR A 42 4.61 -8.12 -3.28
C THR A 42 4.65 -8.09 -1.77
N GLU A 43 5.44 -7.18 -1.22
CA GLU A 43 5.60 -7.02 0.21
C GLU A 43 5.53 -5.55 0.59
N VAL A 44 4.87 -5.28 1.71
CA VAL A 44 4.82 -3.97 2.35
C VAL A 44 5.38 -4.09 3.76
N LYS A 45 6.41 -3.31 4.06
CA LYS A 45 7.06 -3.24 5.37
C LYS A 45 6.88 -1.85 5.97
N GLY A 46 6.84 -1.76 7.29
CA GLY A 46 6.84 -0.48 7.94
C GLY A 46 6.98 -0.53 9.45
N PRO A 47 7.03 0.63 10.10
CA PRO A 47 7.13 0.75 11.55
C PRO A 47 5.82 0.32 12.21
N GLU A 48 5.67 0.55 13.51
CA GLU A 48 4.47 0.18 14.24
C GLU A 48 3.18 0.61 13.51
N PRO A 49 2.25 -0.33 13.25
CA PRO A 49 1.16 -0.11 12.30
C PRO A 49 0.10 0.88 12.78
N GLY A 50 -0.19 0.95 14.09
CA GLY A 50 -1.30 1.71 14.64
C GLY A 50 -1.05 3.21 14.76
N TYR A 51 0.07 3.60 15.35
CA TYR A 51 0.40 4.96 15.76
C TYR A 51 1.50 5.61 14.92
N VAL A 52 2.30 4.83 14.19
CA VAL A 52 3.37 5.37 13.34
C VAL A 52 3.01 5.26 11.86
N ALA A 53 2.80 4.05 11.34
CA ALA A 53 2.60 3.84 9.91
C ALA A 53 1.24 4.40 9.42
N THR A 54 0.15 4.21 10.17
CA THR A 54 -1.17 4.68 9.77
C THR A 54 -1.23 6.21 9.64
N PRO A 55 -0.73 7.01 10.60
CA PRO A 55 -0.66 8.47 10.43
C PRO A 55 0.24 8.90 9.26
N ILE A 56 1.38 8.23 9.03
CA ILE A 56 2.22 8.48 7.85
C ILE A 56 1.41 8.29 6.58
N ALA A 57 0.68 7.18 6.47
CA ALA A 57 -0.12 6.88 5.30
C ALA A 57 -1.23 7.91 5.05
N MET A 58 -1.96 8.31 6.10
CA MET A 58 -2.99 9.34 6.00
C MET A 58 -2.43 10.69 5.53
N VAL A 59 -1.30 11.13 6.11
CA VAL A 59 -0.68 12.41 5.74
C VAL A 59 -0.16 12.36 4.30
N GLN A 60 0.51 11.27 3.89
CA GLN A 60 1.00 11.17 2.51
C GLN A 60 -0.13 11.06 1.49
N ALA A 61 -1.25 10.42 1.83
CA ALA A 61 -2.45 10.42 1.00
C ALA A 61 -3.03 11.82 0.84
N ALA A 62 -3.16 12.59 1.93
CA ALA A 62 -3.64 13.96 1.89
C ALA A 62 -2.74 14.87 1.02
N ILE A 63 -1.42 14.72 1.13
CA ILE A 63 -0.51 15.50 0.28
C ILE A 63 -0.63 15.06 -1.19
N SER A 64 -0.79 13.77 -1.46
CA SER A 64 -1.00 13.27 -2.83
C SER A 64 -2.30 13.81 -3.44
N LEU A 65 -3.35 14.01 -2.63
CA LEU A 65 -4.58 14.66 -3.10
C LEU A 65 -4.33 16.10 -3.56
N LEU A 66 -3.45 16.84 -2.87
CA LEU A 66 -3.14 18.23 -3.17
C LEU A 66 -2.16 18.38 -4.34
N GLU A 67 -1.06 17.61 -4.32
CA GLU A 67 0.05 17.78 -5.27
C GLU A 67 -0.15 16.99 -6.57
N ASP A 68 -0.85 15.86 -6.53
CA ASP A 68 -1.06 14.98 -7.69
C ASP A 68 -2.51 15.05 -8.21
N ALA A 69 -3.22 16.17 -8.00
CA ALA A 69 -4.63 16.33 -8.40
C ALA A 69 -4.89 16.04 -9.89
N ALA A 70 -3.90 16.29 -10.76
CA ALA A 70 -3.98 15.96 -12.18
C ALA A 70 -4.06 14.45 -12.45
N CYS A 71 -3.55 13.61 -11.55
CA CYS A 71 -3.53 12.15 -11.64
C CYS A 71 -4.72 11.46 -10.95
N LEU A 72 -5.54 12.20 -10.19
CA LEU A 72 -6.73 11.67 -9.52
C LEU A 72 -7.89 11.42 -10.49
N PRO A 73 -8.87 10.57 -10.10
CA PRO A 73 -10.14 10.45 -10.80
C PRO A 73 -10.79 11.82 -11.05
N LYS A 74 -11.30 12.02 -12.26
CA LYS A 74 -11.92 13.30 -12.67
C LYS A 74 -13.36 13.44 -12.24
N GLU A 75 -14.02 12.30 -12.04
CA GLU A 75 -15.38 12.25 -11.54
C GLU A 75 -15.35 12.22 -10.01
N GLY A 76 -16.33 12.88 -9.39
CA GLY A 76 -16.53 12.79 -7.96
C GLY A 76 -17.07 11.41 -7.56
N GLY A 77 -16.80 10.98 -6.33
CA GLY A 77 -17.29 9.70 -5.83
C GLY A 77 -16.54 9.20 -4.60
N VAL A 78 -16.80 7.94 -4.24
CA VAL A 78 -16.09 7.23 -3.16
C VAL A 78 -15.17 6.20 -3.78
N TYR A 79 -13.87 6.37 -3.59
CA TYR A 79 -12.84 5.51 -4.18
C TYR A 79 -12.08 4.76 -3.11
N SER A 80 -11.72 3.52 -3.40
CA SER A 80 -10.68 2.84 -2.64
C SER A 80 -9.33 3.53 -2.88
N PRO A 81 -8.36 3.42 -1.94
CA PRO A 81 -7.04 4.01 -2.14
C PRO A 81 -6.36 3.54 -3.43
N GLY A 82 -6.48 2.26 -3.78
CA GLY A 82 -5.90 1.73 -5.03
C GLY A 82 -6.51 2.37 -6.28
N ALA A 83 -7.83 2.58 -6.30
CA ALA A 83 -8.50 3.25 -7.41
C ALA A 83 -8.13 4.74 -7.50
N ALA A 84 -8.07 5.43 -6.37
CA ALA A 84 -7.79 6.86 -6.30
C ALA A 84 -6.32 7.20 -6.60
N PHE A 85 -5.39 6.41 -6.10
CA PHE A 85 -3.96 6.75 -6.05
C PHE A 85 -3.08 5.92 -6.99
N SER A 86 -3.64 5.01 -7.79
CA SER A 86 -2.86 4.15 -8.71
C SER A 86 -1.92 4.91 -9.66
N LYS A 87 -2.25 6.17 -9.99
CA LYS A 87 -1.48 7.03 -10.90
C LYS A 87 -0.76 8.18 -10.19
N THR A 88 -0.77 8.24 -8.86
CA THR A 88 -0.13 9.30 -8.08
C THR A 88 1.24 8.87 -7.57
N LYS A 89 1.96 9.77 -6.90
CA LYS A 89 3.26 9.49 -6.29
C LYS A 89 3.14 8.92 -4.87
N LEU A 90 1.95 8.48 -4.45
CA LEU A 90 1.71 8.07 -3.07
C LEU A 90 2.69 6.98 -2.60
N ILE A 91 2.93 5.95 -3.40
CA ILE A 91 3.87 4.87 -3.05
C ILE A 91 5.29 5.42 -2.85
N ASP A 92 5.77 6.30 -3.73
CA ASP A 92 7.09 6.92 -3.59
C ASP A 92 7.21 7.74 -2.30
N ARG A 93 6.14 8.45 -1.94
CA ARG A 93 6.08 9.24 -0.70
C ARG A 93 6.11 8.35 0.53
N LEU A 94 5.36 7.24 0.51
CA LEU A 94 5.32 6.24 1.58
C LEU A 94 6.70 5.59 1.78
N ASN A 95 7.34 5.18 0.68
CA ASN A 95 8.69 4.61 0.70
C ASN A 95 9.68 5.56 1.39
N LYS A 96 9.67 6.85 1.02
CA LYS A 96 10.53 7.88 1.63
C LYS A 96 10.25 8.14 3.12
N ARG A 97 9.14 7.64 3.66
CA ARG A 97 8.73 7.80 5.06
C ARG A 97 8.74 6.47 5.82
N GLY A 98 9.36 5.43 5.27
CA GLY A 98 9.55 4.14 5.95
C GLY A 98 8.36 3.18 5.86
N VAL A 99 7.40 3.43 4.96
CA VAL A 99 6.41 2.42 4.56
C VAL A 99 6.81 1.92 3.18
N GLU A 100 7.55 0.81 3.16
CA GLU A 100 8.32 0.32 2.02
C GLU A 100 7.52 -0.70 1.22
N PHE A 101 7.37 -0.48 -0.08
CA PHE A 101 6.71 -1.36 -1.04
C PHE A 101 7.76 -2.01 -1.95
N SER A 102 7.66 -3.33 -2.13
CA SER A 102 8.56 -4.08 -2.99
C SER A 102 7.85 -5.20 -3.75
N VAL A 103 8.39 -5.56 -4.91
CA VAL A 103 7.99 -6.74 -5.67
C VAL A 103 9.00 -7.84 -5.36
N ILE A 104 8.54 -8.92 -4.74
CA ILE A 104 9.38 -10.05 -4.30
C ILE A 104 9.53 -11.08 -5.42
N SER A 105 8.46 -11.33 -6.17
CA SER A 105 8.51 -12.14 -7.39
C SER A 105 7.51 -11.65 -8.42
N LYS A 106 7.89 -11.76 -9.69
CA LYS A 106 7.05 -11.44 -10.85
C LYS A 106 7.12 -12.59 -11.87
N PRO A 107 6.15 -12.71 -12.78
CA PRO A 107 6.25 -13.65 -13.89
C PRO A 107 7.49 -13.32 -14.73
N GLU A 108 8.16 -14.36 -15.23
CA GLU A 108 9.13 -14.18 -16.33
C GLU A 108 8.35 -13.68 -17.56
N ILE A 109 8.91 -12.66 -18.23
CA ILE A 109 8.34 -12.06 -19.44
C ILE A 109 8.57 -13.00 -20.61
#